data_AF-A0A7C7FZW6-F1
#
_entry.id   AF-A0A7C7FZW6-F1
#
_cell.length_a   1.000
_cell.length_b   1.000
_cell.length_c   1.000
_cell.angle_alpha   90.00
_cell.angle_beta   90.00
_cell.angle_gamma   90.00
#
_symmetry.space_group_name_H-M   'P 1'
#
loop_
_entity.id
_entity.type
_entity.pdbx_description
1 polymer ?
#
loop_
_entity_poly.entity_id
_entity_poly.type
_entity_poly.pdbx_seq_one_letter_code
_entity_poly.pdbx_strand_id
1 'polypeptide(L)' 'MSFKFRIGDIVMPSKTAKQENLPLKPSTVTALQLGDYIQVTPMGTSHHLLVEAADYERFEEETIEFDY' A
#
# COMPACT_ATOMS: atom_id res chain seq x y z
N MET A 1 -13.50 8.49 11.69
CA MET A 1 -12.35 8.51 10.76
C MET A 1 -12.24 7.12 10.16
N SER A 2 -12.37 6.99 8.84
CA SER A 2 -12.14 5.72 8.13
C SER A 2 -10.72 5.74 7.64
N PHE A 3 -9.92 4.72 7.97
CA PHE A 3 -8.61 4.55 7.34
C PHE A 3 -8.80 4.26 5.84
N LYS A 4 -7.94 4.84 5.00
CA LYS A 4 -7.91 4.62 3.53
C LYS A 4 -7.68 3.15 3.17
N PHE A 5 -6.98 2.42 4.04
CA PHE A 5 -6.61 1.02 3.86
C PHE A 5 -7.06 0.14 5.03
N ARG A 6 -7.11 -1.17 4.78
CA ARG A 6 -7.37 -2.21 5.78
C ARG A 6 -6.15 -3.12 5.91
N ILE A 7 -6.02 -3.76 7.07
CA ILE A 7 -5.01 -4.81 7.27
C ILE A 7 -5.28 -5.93 6.27
N GLY A 8 -4.24 -6.36 5.55
CA GLY A 8 -4.30 -7.33 4.47
C GLY A 8 -4.45 -6.74 3.07
N ASP A 9 -4.75 -5.44 2.93
CA ASP A 9 -4.76 -4.80 1.61
C ASP A 9 -3.35 -4.81 1.01
N ILE A 10 -3.28 -5.03 -0.30
CA ILE A 10 -2.06 -4.82 -1.07
C ILE A 10 -2.06 -3.36 -1.53
N VAL A 11 -0.97 -2.67 -1.26
CA VAL A 11 -0.75 -1.28 -1.64
C VAL A 11 0.51 -1.15 -2.48
N MET A 12 0.50 -0.20 -3.40
CA MET A 12 1.68 0.21 -4.15
C MET A 12 1.99 1.69 -3.89
N PRO A 13 3.27 2.09 -3.94
CA PRO A 13 3.62 3.49 -3.92
C PRO A 13 2.94 4.20 -5.09
N SER A 14 2.27 5.31 -4.81
CA SER A 14 1.74 6.22 -5.81
C SER A 14 2.87 6.71 -6.72
N LYS A 15 2.56 7.17 -7.94
CA LYS A 15 3.57 7.70 -8.87
C LYS A 15 4.37 8.86 -8.25
N THR A 16 3.78 9.62 -7.35
CA THR A 16 4.42 10.74 -6.63
C THR A 16 5.44 10.25 -5.61
N ALA A 17 5.12 9.17 -4.88
CA ALA A 17 6.01 8.54 -3.90
C ALA A 17 7.22 7.83 -4.51
N LYS A 18 7.21 7.54 -5.83
CA LYS A 18 8.34 6.91 -6.53
C LYS A 18 9.61 7.77 -6.56
N GLN A 19 9.52 9.07 -6.30
CA GLN A 19 10.68 9.98 -6.29
C GLN A 19 11.50 9.95 -4.98
N GLU A 20 10.95 9.41 -3.89
CA GLU A 20 11.50 9.55 -2.52
C GLU A 20 12.25 8.29 -2.00
N ASN A 21 12.80 7.42 -2.86
CA ASN A 21 13.45 6.15 -2.45
C ASN A 21 12.53 5.14 -1.70
N LEU A 22 11.21 5.30 -1.77
CA LEU A 22 10.28 4.33 -1.19
C LEU A 22 10.34 2.99 -1.95
N PRO A 23 10.11 1.84 -1.28
CA PRO A 23 10.16 0.54 -1.91
C PRO A 23 9.13 0.46 -3.04
N LEU A 24 9.60 0.41 -4.28
CA LEU A 24 8.81 0.35 -5.51
C LEU A 24 7.98 -0.94 -5.68
N LYS A 25 7.99 -1.82 -4.69
CA LYS A 25 7.34 -3.13 -4.75
C LYS A 25 5.95 -3.07 -4.11
N PRO A 26 5.00 -3.90 -4.60
CA PRO A 26 3.76 -4.15 -3.89
C PRO A 26 4.04 -4.55 -2.45
N SER A 27 3.27 -3.98 -1.54
CA SER A 27 3.46 -4.17 -0.10
C SER A 27 2.12 -4.47 0.56
N THR A 28 2.12 -5.33 1.57
CA THR A 28 0.90 -5.68 2.30
C THR A 28 0.77 -4.83 3.55
N VAL A 29 -0.40 -4.28 3.80
CA VAL A 29 -0.70 -3.55 5.04
C VAL A 29 -0.79 -4.54 6.20
N THR A 30 0.09 -4.38 7.18
CA THR A 30 0.18 -5.26 8.37
C THR A 30 -0.37 -4.61 9.63
N ALA A 31 -0.33 -3.27 9.71
CA ALA A 31 -0.95 -2.52 10.80
C ALA A 31 -1.39 -1.13 10.33
N LEU A 32 -2.37 -0.57 11.04
CA LEU A 32 -2.84 0.81 10.89
C LEU A 32 -2.40 1.60 12.12
N GLN A 33 -1.69 2.71 11.92
CA GLN A 33 -1.30 3.61 13.00
C GLN A 33 -2.14 4.89 12.99
N LEU A 34 -2.21 5.57 14.14
CA LEU A 34 -2.85 6.87 14.25
C LEU A 34 -2.06 7.93 13.49
N GLY A 35 -2.76 8.90 12.88
CA GLY A 35 -2.14 9.99 12.13
C GLY A 35 -1.84 9.66 10.67
N ASP A 36 -2.68 8.84 10.02
CA ASP A 36 -2.58 8.49 8.60
C ASP A 36 -1.32 7.70 8.20
N TYR A 37 -0.61 7.11 9.17
CA TYR A 37 0.49 6.17 8.90
C TYR A 37 0.00 4.72 8.87
N ILE A 38 0.61 3.93 7.99
CA ILE A 38 0.38 2.49 7.86
C ILE A 38 1.71 1.75 7.94
N GLN A 39 1.67 0.55 8.50
CA GLN A 39 2.82 -0.35 8.50
C GLN A 39 2.65 -1.35 7.36
N VAL A 40 3.57 -1.31 6.41
CA VAL A 40 3.55 -2.16 5.21
C VAL A 40 4.72 -3.13 5.21
N THR A 41 4.52 -4.29 4.60
CA THR A 41 5.59 -5.28 4.37
C THR A 41 5.74 -5.48 2.87
N PRO A 42 6.87 -5.04 2.27
CA PRO A 42 7.12 -5.27 0.85
C PRO A 42 7.16 -6.76 0.54
N MET A 43 6.48 -7.17 -0.53
CA MET A 43 6.43 -8.58 -0.94
C MET A 43 7.83 -9.13 -1.20
N GLY A 44 8.09 -10.34 -0.70
CA GLY A 44 9.40 -11.00 -0.80
C GLY A 44 10.42 -10.50 0.24
N THR A 45 10.00 -9.66 1.18
CA THR A 45 10.82 -9.24 2.32
C THR A 45 10.08 -9.50 3.63
N SER A 46 10.81 -9.65 4.72
CA SER A 46 10.26 -9.71 6.09
C SER A 46 10.37 -8.37 6.83
N HIS A 47 10.73 -7.30 6.11
CA HIS A 47 10.92 -5.98 6.70
C HIS A 47 9.60 -5.22 6.75
N HIS A 48 9.31 -4.61 7.90
CA HIS A 48 8.18 -3.72 8.04
C HIS A 48 8.63 -2.27 7.90
N LEU A 49 7.84 -1.49 7.18
CA LEU A 49 8.08 -0.08 6.96
C LEU A 49 6.87 0.72 7.41
N LEU A 50 7.13 1.78 8.16
CA LEU A 50 6.11 2.76 8.51
C LEU A 50 6.09 3.85 7.44
N VAL A 51 4.95 4.03 6.80
CA VAL A 51 4.79 4.95 5.66
C VAL A 51 3.48 5.71 5.78
N GLU A 52 3.38 6.88 5.14
CA GLU A 52 2.11 7.61 5.08
C GLU A 52 1.14 6.92 4.11
N ALA A 53 -0.13 6.82 4.51
CA ALA A 53 -1.19 6.30 3.65
C ALA A 53 -1.44 7.19 2.43
N ALA A 54 -1.05 8.47 2.48
CA ALA A 54 -1.14 9.39 1.37
C ALA A 54 -0.21 9.00 0.20
N ASP A 55 0.96 8.44 0.51
CA ASP A 55 1.98 8.06 -0.47
C ASP A 55 1.66 6.78 -1.22
N TYR A 56 0.68 6.01 -0.74
CA TYR A 56 0.32 4.71 -1.27
C TYR A 56 -1.08 4.74 -1.89
N GLU A 57 -1.30 3.85 -2.85
CA GLU A 57 -2.57 3.57 -3.49
C GLU A 57 -2.90 2.09 -3.37
N ARG A 58 -4.19 1.76 -3.30
CA ARG A 58 -4.62 0.37 -3.20
C ARG A 58 -4.34 -0.30 -4.53
N PHE A 59 -3.71 -1.47 -4.49
CA PHE A 59 -3.59 -2.32 -5.66
C PHE A 59 -4.95 -3.00 -5.87
N GLU A 60 -5.81 -2.37 -6.65
CA GLU A 60 -7.01 -3.00 -7.17
C GLU A 60 -6.61 -3.68 -8.47
N GLU A 61 -6.58 -5.00 -8.44
CA GLU A 61 -6.52 -5.81 -9.65
C GLU A 61 -7.89 -5.58 -10.32
N GLU A 62 -7.94 -4.60 -11.24
CA GLU A 62 -9.14 -4.32 -12.03
C GLU A 62 -9.62 -5.65 -12.60
N THR A 63 -10.78 -6.10 -12.12
CA THR A 63 -11.51 -7.21 -12.70
C THR A 63 -11.77 -6.81 -14.14
N ILE A 64 -10.96 -7.33 -15.07
CA ILE A 64 -11.24 -7.18 -16.50
C ILE A 64 -12.52 -7.98 -16.72
N GLU A 65 -13.67 -7.29 -16.76
CA GLU A 65 -14.92 -7.86 -17.24
C GLU A 65 -14.69 -8.24 -18.71
N PHE A 66 -14.40 -9.51 -18.94
CA PHE A 66 -14.50 -10.09 -20.27
C PHE A 66 -15.99 -10.26 -20.56
N ASP A 67 -16.58 -9.30 -21.27
CA ASP A 67 -17.83 -9.51 -21.98
C ASP A 67 -17.61 -10.61 -23.04
N TYR A 68 -18.20 -11.78 -22.81
CA TYR A 68 -18.23 -12.93 -23.72
C TYR A 68 -19.48 -12.91 -24.61
#